data_AF-A0A1M2VE00-F1
#
_entry.id   AF-A0A1M2VE00-F1
#
_cell.length_a   1.000
_cell.length_b   1.000
_cell.length_c   1.000
_cell.angle_alpha   90.00
_cell.angle_beta   90.00
_cell.angle_gamma   90.00
#
_symmetry.space_group_name_H-M   'P 1'
#
loop_
_entity.id
_entity.type
_entity.pdbx_description
1 polymer ?
#
loop_
_entity_poly.entity_id
_entity_poly.type
_entity_poly.pdbx_seq_one_letter_code
_entity_poly.pdbx_strand_id
1 'polypeptide(L)'
;MKLGPTPANYNPHVGKSPTLLRLKQDMSRWLWDVCHRAMDRVDDLADPYNVGDSGRFSHTKDREGPMQTAALRLAKAYPARPVELVPSSPAVDRLREILAEAPRLSGDRKVGAHVDGFTMEETCWPDDGYEYEWDRPYLDRLFSALIEVIEVHGTGDKGWGGVRWEVYDK
;
A
#
# COMPACT_ATOMS: atom_id res chain seq x y z
N MET A 1 -35.59 -11.61 11.62
CA MET A 1 -34.29 -12.04 11.07
C MET A 1 -33.31 -12.13 12.24
N LYS A 2 -32.88 -13.34 12.63
CA LYS A 2 -31.90 -13.53 13.72
C LYS A 2 -30.50 -13.55 13.09
N LEU A 3 -29.70 -12.52 13.35
CA LEU A 3 -28.25 -12.56 13.11
C LEU A 3 -27.68 -13.65 14.03
N GLY A 4 -27.25 -14.77 13.45
CA GLY A 4 -26.50 -15.79 14.19
C GLY A 4 -25.16 -15.21 14.66
N PRO A 5 -24.57 -15.77 15.73
CA PRO A 5 -23.29 -15.28 16.24
C PRO A 5 -22.23 -15.45 15.14
N THR A 6 -21.69 -14.33 14.66
CA THR A 6 -20.50 -14.33 13.81
C THR A 6 -19.40 -15.03 14.59
N PRO A 7 -18.86 -16.18 14.11
CA PRO A 7 -17.82 -16.87 14.84
C PRO A 7 -16.62 -15.93 14.97
N ALA A 8 -16.01 -15.88 16.16
CA ALA A 8 -14.93 -14.95 16.51
C ALA A 8 -13.67 -15.02 15.61
N ASN A 9 -13.66 -15.93 14.62
CA ASN A 9 -12.60 -16.15 13.65
C ASN A 9 -13.05 -15.97 12.18
N TYR A 10 -14.24 -15.43 11.92
CA TYR A 10 -14.67 -15.17 10.54
C TYR A 10 -13.87 -14.01 9.94
N ASN A 11 -12.98 -14.33 8.99
CA ASN A 11 -12.32 -13.32 8.18
C ASN A 11 -13.13 -13.12 6.89
N PRO A 12 -13.78 -11.95 6.68
CA PRO A 12 -14.60 -11.70 5.50
C PRO A 12 -13.80 -11.81 4.20
N HIS A 13 -12.50 -11.51 4.25
CA HIS A 13 -11.60 -11.61 3.11
C HIS A 13 -11.20 -13.05 2.74
N VAL A 14 -11.42 -14.04 3.62
CA VAL A 14 -11.14 -15.47 3.34
C VAL A 14 -12.43 -16.23 3.09
N GLY A 15 -13.51 -15.88 3.79
CA GLY A 15 -14.79 -16.56 3.68
C GLY A 15 -14.66 -18.07 3.89
N LYS A 16 -15.09 -18.85 2.89
CA LYS A 16 -14.96 -20.33 2.84
C LYS A 16 -13.93 -20.80 1.82
N SER A 17 -13.12 -19.90 1.25
CA SER A 17 -12.16 -20.28 0.20
C SER A 17 -10.92 -20.96 0.80
N PRO A 18 -10.66 -22.25 0.46
CA PRO A 18 -9.43 -22.91 0.89
C PRO A 18 -8.18 -22.28 0.22
N THR A 19 -8.33 -21.75 -0.99
CA THR A 19 -7.27 -21.04 -1.70
C THR A 19 -6.82 -19.81 -0.92
N LEU A 20 -7.75 -18.95 -0.52
CA LEU A 20 -7.45 -17.72 0.22
C LEU A 20 -6.91 -18.03 1.61
N LEU A 21 -7.40 -19.08 2.28
CA LEU A 21 -6.87 -19.50 3.56
C LEU A 21 -5.38 -19.88 3.46
N ARG A 22 -5.02 -20.68 2.45
CA ARG A 22 -3.63 -21.06 2.18
C ARG A 22 -2.78 -19.83 1.85
N LEU A 23 -3.25 -18.97 0.95
CA LEU A 23 -2.52 -17.76 0.57
C LEU A 23 -2.28 -16.83 1.76
N LYS A 24 -3.24 -16.72 2.69
CA LYS A 24 -3.06 -15.95 3.92
C LYS A 24 -1.93 -16.48 4.81
N GLN A 25 -1.69 -17.80 4.78
CA GLN A 25 -0.60 -18.44 5.53
C GLN A 25 0.75 -18.30 4.81
N ASP A 26 0.75 -18.40 3.48
CA ASP A 26 1.96 -18.35 2.65
C ASP A 26 2.48 -16.92 2.42
N MET A 27 1.59 -15.92 2.41
CA MET A 27 1.94 -14.52 2.14
C MET A 27 2.33 -13.78 3.42
N SER A 28 3.26 -12.83 3.28
CA SER A 28 3.51 -11.84 4.34
C SER A 28 2.24 -11.03 4.62
N ARG A 29 1.93 -10.82 5.90
CA ARG A 29 0.71 -10.12 6.36
C ARG A 29 0.50 -8.76 5.69
N TRP A 30 1.56 -7.95 5.54
CA TRP A 30 1.44 -6.62 4.93
C TRP A 30 0.95 -6.70 3.48
N LEU A 31 1.46 -7.65 2.69
CA LEU A 31 1.09 -7.81 1.28
C LEU A 31 -0.35 -8.29 1.15
N TRP A 32 -0.75 -9.22 2.02
CA TRP A 32 -2.14 -9.65 2.13
C TRP A 32 -3.07 -8.46 2.37
N ASP A 33 -2.78 -7.65 3.39
CA ASP A 33 -3.60 -6.52 3.78
C ASP A 33 -3.65 -5.43 2.68
N VAL A 34 -2.53 -5.14 2.02
CA VAL A 34 -2.46 -4.17 0.91
C VAL A 34 -3.28 -4.64 -0.30
N CYS A 35 -3.18 -5.92 -0.68
CA CYS A 35 -3.94 -6.43 -1.83
C CYS A 35 -5.45 -6.40 -1.58
N HIS A 36 -5.89 -6.74 -0.37
CA HIS A 36 -7.30 -6.65 -0.02
C HIS A 36 -7.81 -5.21 -0.04
N ARG A 37 -7.08 -4.27 0.57
CA ARG A 37 -7.43 -2.84 0.51
C ARG A 37 -7.47 -2.30 -0.92
N ALA A 38 -6.56 -2.74 -1.80
CA ALA A 38 -6.55 -2.33 -3.19
C ALA A 38 -7.80 -2.84 -3.94
N MET A 39 -8.19 -4.10 -3.73
CA MET A 39 -9.42 -4.65 -4.30
C MET A 39 -10.67 -3.97 -3.75
N ASP A 40 -10.72 -3.71 -2.43
CA ASP A 40 -11.84 -3.00 -1.80
C ASP A 40 -12.00 -1.60 -2.39
N ARG A 41 -10.89 -0.87 -2.58
CA ARG A 41 -10.92 0.45 -3.23
C ARG A 41 -11.42 0.39 -4.67
N VAL A 42 -11.08 -0.65 -5.43
CA VAL A 42 -11.59 -0.80 -6.80
C VAL A 42 -13.10 -1.04 -6.79
N ASP A 43 -13.60 -1.85 -5.86
CA ASP A 43 -15.06 -2.05 -5.71
C ASP A 43 -15.77 -0.76 -5.30
N ASP A 44 -15.20 0.02 -4.38
CA ASP A 44 -15.74 1.30 -3.94
C ASP A 44 -15.80 2.34 -5.08
N LEU A 45 -14.83 2.32 -6.00
CA LEU A 45 -14.77 3.24 -7.14
C LEU A 45 -15.64 2.79 -8.32
N ALA A 46 -15.91 1.50 -8.47
CA ALA A 46 -16.65 0.95 -9.60
C ALA A 46 -18.18 1.21 -9.53
N ASP A 47 -18.71 1.59 -8.37
CA ASP A 47 -20.14 1.84 -8.18
C ASP A 47 -20.43 3.22 -7.55
N PRO A 48 -20.18 4.34 -8.26
CA PRO A 48 -20.55 5.67 -7.77
C PRO A 48 -22.07 5.90 -7.70
N TYR A 49 -22.89 4.99 -8.24
CA TYR A 49 -24.34 5.17 -8.40
C TYR A 49 -25.20 4.08 -7.73
N ASN A 50 -24.61 3.15 -6.97
CA ASN A 50 -25.29 2.02 -6.31
C ASN A 50 -26.22 1.24 -7.27
N VAL A 51 -25.80 1.00 -8.52
CA VAL A 51 -26.66 0.34 -9.52
C VAL A 51 -26.52 -1.18 -9.41
N GLY A 52 -26.76 -1.72 -8.22
CA GLY A 52 -27.10 -3.12 -7.97
C GLY A 52 -26.09 -4.21 -8.39
N ASP A 53 -24.98 -3.86 -9.03
CA ASP A 53 -23.95 -4.81 -9.44
C ASP A 53 -22.93 -4.90 -8.31
N SER A 54 -22.92 -6.03 -7.63
CA SER A 54 -21.97 -6.29 -6.57
C SER A 54 -20.56 -6.15 -7.14
N GLY A 55 -19.75 -5.23 -6.61
CA GLY A 55 -18.43 -4.87 -7.15
C GLY A 55 -17.56 -6.06 -7.58
N ARG A 56 -16.60 -5.81 -8.48
CA ARG A 56 -15.76 -6.83 -9.13
C ARG A 56 -15.14 -7.87 -8.19
N PHE A 57 -14.85 -7.51 -6.95
CA PHE A 57 -14.25 -8.35 -5.92
C PHE A 57 -15.17 -8.58 -4.71
N SER A 58 -16.47 -8.37 -4.88
CA SER A 58 -17.49 -8.54 -3.84
C SER A 58 -17.65 -9.99 -3.37
N HIS A 59 -17.32 -10.97 -4.23
CA HIS A 59 -17.27 -12.37 -3.86
C HIS A 59 -15.85 -12.87 -3.62
N THR A 60 -15.72 -13.76 -2.63
CA THR A 60 -14.45 -14.38 -2.24
C THR A 60 -13.72 -15.05 -3.41
N LYS A 61 -14.47 -15.66 -4.35
CA LYS A 61 -13.89 -16.37 -5.50
C LYS A 61 -13.16 -15.42 -6.46
N ASP A 62 -13.67 -14.20 -6.65
CA ASP A 62 -13.12 -13.22 -7.59
C ASP A 62 -11.80 -12.63 -7.07
N ARG A 63 -11.55 -12.74 -5.76
CA ARG A 63 -10.29 -12.36 -5.13
C ARG A 63 -9.17 -13.39 -5.30
N GLU A 64 -9.49 -14.66 -5.58
CA GLU A 64 -8.49 -15.74 -5.63
C GLU A 64 -7.42 -15.49 -6.69
N GLY A 65 -7.82 -15.16 -7.93
CA GLY A 65 -6.89 -14.94 -9.04
C GLY A 65 -5.89 -13.79 -8.80
N PRO A 66 -6.36 -12.59 -8.43
CA PRO A 66 -5.48 -11.48 -8.04
C PRO A 66 -4.55 -11.84 -6.88
N MET A 67 -5.05 -12.49 -5.83
CA MET A 67 -4.26 -12.87 -4.66
C MET A 67 -3.18 -13.91 -5.00
N GLN A 68 -3.51 -14.90 -5.85
CA GLN A 68 -2.52 -15.86 -6.36
C GLN A 68 -1.43 -15.15 -7.18
N THR A 69 -1.82 -14.20 -8.02
CA THR A 69 -0.87 -13.41 -8.82
C THR A 69 0.06 -12.59 -7.93
N ALA A 70 -0.49 -11.93 -6.90
CA ALA A 70 0.28 -11.19 -5.92
C ALA A 70 1.27 -12.11 -5.17
N ALA A 71 0.83 -13.28 -4.71
CA ALA A 71 1.67 -14.24 -4.01
C ALA A 71 2.80 -14.79 -4.90
N LEU A 72 2.53 -15.08 -6.18
CA LEU A 72 3.50 -15.71 -7.07
C LEU A 72 4.47 -14.72 -7.70
N ARG A 73 4.03 -13.48 -7.97
CA ARG A 73 4.81 -12.49 -8.73
C ARG A 73 5.26 -11.33 -7.86
N LEU A 74 4.33 -10.65 -7.18
CA LEU A 74 4.66 -9.44 -6.42
C LEU A 74 5.52 -9.78 -5.20
N ALA A 75 5.18 -10.82 -4.45
CA ALA A 75 5.94 -11.20 -3.25
C ALA A 75 7.42 -11.47 -3.53
N LYS A 76 7.77 -11.90 -4.75
CA LYS A 76 9.15 -12.14 -5.17
C LYS A 76 9.87 -10.88 -5.66
N ALA A 77 9.13 -9.88 -6.13
CA ALA A 77 9.69 -8.62 -6.58
C ALA A 77 10.09 -7.73 -5.39
N TYR A 78 9.41 -7.90 -4.25
CA TYR A 78 9.78 -7.22 -3.04
C TYR A 78 10.84 -7.99 -2.24
N PRO A 79 11.82 -7.28 -1.67
CA PRO A 79 12.75 -7.84 -0.70
C PRO A 79 12.03 -8.34 0.55
N ALA A 80 12.73 -9.04 1.43
CA ALA A 80 12.20 -9.28 2.78
C ALA A 80 12.07 -7.95 3.54
N ARG A 81 10.98 -7.80 4.30
CA ARG A 81 10.82 -6.70 5.25
C ARG A 81 11.62 -7.02 6.52
N PRO A 82 12.55 -6.15 6.96
CA PRO A 82 13.30 -6.39 8.18
C PRO A 82 12.35 -6.36 9.38
N VAL A 83 12.61 -7.24 10.35
CA VAL A 83 11.83 -7.33 11.59
C VAL A 83 12.14 -6.15 12.51
N GLU A 84 13.40 -5.72 12.50
CA GLU A 84 13.90 -4.60 13.29
C GLU A 84 14.08 -3.36 12.42
N LEU A 85 13.82 -2.19 12.99
CA LEU A 85 14.11 -0.92 12.33
C LEU A 85 15.62 -0.72 12.21
N VAL A 86 16.02 0.02 11.18
CA VAL A 86 17.43 0.39 11.02
C VAL A 86 17.87 1.21 12.25
N PRO A 87 19.02 0.91 12.86
CA PRO A 87 19.50 1.68 14.01
C PRO A 87 19.61 3.17 13.69
N SER A 88 19.31 4.02 14.68
CA SER A 88 19.48 5.47 14.53
C SER A 88 20.93 5.84 14.26
N SER A 89 21.08 6.84 13.40
CA SER A 89 22.33 7.50 13.02
C SER A 89 21.96 8.86 12.43
N PRO A 90 22.88 9.84 12.38
CA PRO A 90 22.55 11.16 11.84
C PRO A 90 21.87 11.13 10.46
N ALA A 91 22.37 10.29 9.53
CA ALA A 91 21.78 10.14 8.20
C ALA A 91 20.36 9.52 8.24
N VAL A 92 20.16 8.49 9.07
CA VAL A 92 18.85 7.81 9.22
C VAL A 92 17.84 8.69 9.94
N ASP A 93 18.27 9.43 10.97
CA ASP A 93 17.40 10.32 11.73
C ASP A 93 16.94 11.50 10.86
N ARG A 94 17.85 12.06 10.03
CA ARG A 94 17.50 13.08 9.03
C ARG A 94 16.47 12.57 8.02
N LEU A 95 16.63 11.34 7.52
CA LEU A 95 15.64 10.72 6.65
C LEU A 95 14.28 10.61 7.35
N ARG A 96 14.26 10.17 8.61
CA ARG A 96 13.02 10.03 9.40
C ARG A 96 12.33 11.37 9.66
N GLU A 97 13.08 12.43 9.88
CA GLU A 97 12.55 13.80 9.99
C GLU A 97 11.82 14.21 8.70
N ILE A 98 12.45 14.04 7.53
CA ILE A 98 11.83 14.34 6.24
C ILE A 98 10.59 13.47 5.99
N LEU A 99 10.65 12.19 6.35
CA LEU A 99 9.49 11.29 6.25
C LEU A 99 8.37 11.64 7.25
N ALA A 100 8.68 12.29 8.38
CA ALA A 100 7.66 12.77 9.31
C ALA A 100 6.88 13.95 8.73
N GLU A 101 7.51 14.75 7.86
CA GLU A 101 6.89 15.84 7.10
C GLU A 101 6.17 15.39 5.83
N ALA A 102 6.14 14.08 5.54
CA ALA A 102 5.54 13.54 4.32
C ALA A 102 4.09 14.06 4.14
N PRO A 103 3.78 14.75 3.03
CA PRO A 103 2.43 15.14 2.70
C PRO A 103 1.52 13.91 2.65
N ARG A 104 0.30 14.03 3.20
CA ARG A 104 -0.69 12.94 3.24
C ARG A 104 -2.00 13.37 2.61
N LEU A 105 -2.60 12.45 1.87
CA LEU A 105 -3.92 12.64 1.31
C LEU A 105 -4.97 12.32 2.36
N SER A 106 -5.88 13.27 2.62
CA SER A 106 -7.04 13.03 3.47
C SER A 106 -8.10 12.21 2.71
N GLY A 107 -8.77 11.30 3.43
CA GLY A 107 -9.83 10.46 2.86
C GLY A 107 -11.05 11.24 2.37
N ASP A 108 -11.30 12.42 2.93
CA ASP A 108 -12.48 13.24 2.65
C ASP A 108 -12.29 14.25 1.51
N ARG A 109 -11.17 14.19 0.77
CA ARG A 109 -10.88 15.19 -0.26
C ARG A 109 -11.84 15.05 -1.45
N LYS A 110 -12.09 16.18 -2.11
CA LYS A 110 -12.66 16.17 -3.46
C LYS A 110 -11.61 15.68 -4.46
N VAL A 111 -12.00 14.75 -5.31
CA VAL A 111 -11.18 14.30 -6.45
C VAL A 111 -10.81 15.51 -7.32
N GLY A 112 -9.55 15.60 -7.73
CA GLY A 112 -9.04 16.71 -8.56
C GLY A 112 -8.74 18.01 -7.79
N ALA A 113 -8.86 18.02 -6.45
CA ALA A 113 -8.49 19.19 -5.67
C ALA A 113 -6.97 19.33 -5.54
N HIS A 114 -6.47 20.58 -5.58
CA HIS A 114 -5.09 20.88 -5.23
C HIS A 114 -4.80 20.49 -3.77
N VAL A 115 -3.64 19.90 -3.51
CA VAL A 115 -3.18 19.51 -2.17
C VAL A 115 -1.73 19.97 -2.02
N ASP A 116 -1.47 20.78 -0.99
CA ASP A 116 -0.12 21.24 -0.69
C ASP A 116 0.84 20.06 -0.50
N GLY A 117 2.03 20.15 -1.08
CA GLY A 117 3.02 19.06 -1.05
C GLY A 117 2.80 17.97 -2.09
N PHE A 118 1.81 18.11 -2.99
CA PHE A 118 1.58 17.19 -4.10
C PHE A 118 1.56 17.90 -5.45
N THR A 119 2.07 17.22 -6.47
CA THR A 119 1.76 17.48 -7.87
C THR A 119 0.59 16.59 -8.27
N MET A 120 -0.38 17.17 -8.97
CA MET A 120 -1.54 16.44 -9.47
C MET A 120 -1.43 16.31 -10.98
N GLU A 121 -1.50 15.09 -11.48
CA GLU A 121 -1.51 14.77 -12.90
C GLU A 121 -2.86 14.19 -13.31
N GLU A 122 -3.41 14.68 -14.41
CA GLU A 122 -4.61 14.12 -15.01
C GLU A 122 -4.22 12.89 -15.84
N THR A 123 -4.82 11.75 -15.53
CA THR A 123 -4.62 10.51 -16.28
C THR A 123 -5.85 10.23 -17.12
N CYS A 124 -5.64 9.84 -18.37
CA CYS A 124 -6.72 9.65 -19.35
C CYS A 124 -6.93 8.17 -19.74
N TRP A 125 -6.36 7.23 -18.98
CA TRP A 125 -6.52 5.81 -19.28
C TRP A 125 -6.33 4.91 -18.04
N PRO A 126 -7.19 3.89 -17.83
CA PRO A 126 -8.35 3.51 -18.65
C PRO A 126 -9.59 4.42 -18.50
N ASP A 127 -9.63 5.27 -17.46
CA ASP A 127 -10.67 6.27 -17.21
C ASP A 127 -10.02 7.62 -16.84
N ASP A 128 -10.76 8.73 -16.98
CA ASP A 128 -10.30 10.04 -16.54
C ASP A 128 -10.10 10.03 -15.02
N GLY A 129 -8.86 10.24 -14.58
CA GLY A 129 -8.43 10.15 -13.20
C GLY A 129 -7.46 11.25 -12.82
N TYR A 130 -7.19 11.33 -11.52
CA TYR A 130 -6.17 12.23 -10.99
C TYR A 130 -5.19 11.41 -10.16
N GLU A 131 -3.93 11.42 -10.57
CA GLU A 131 -2.82 10.89 -9.79
C GLU A 131 -2.17 12.00 -8.99
N TYR A 132 -1.75 11.67 -7.78
CA TYR A 132 -1.11 12.60 -6.87
C TYR A 132 0.24 12.04 -6.51
N GLU A 133 1.28 12.79 -6.84
CA GLU A 133 2.65 12.48 -6.51
C GLU A 133 3.16 13.52 -5.53
N TRP A 134 4.08 13.16 -4.63
CA TRP A 134 4.74 14.17 -3.82
C TRP A 134 5.42 15.19 -4.72
N ASP A 135 5.36 16.45 -4.30
CA ASP A 135 5.91 17.53 -5.10
C ASP A 135 7.44 17.41 -5.27
N ARG A 136 7.94 18.08 -6.31
CA ARG A 136 9.37 18.07 -6.64
C ARG A 136 10.25 18.53 -5.46
N PRO A 137 9.93 19.62 -4.75
CA PRO A 137 10.70 20.04 -3.58
C PRO A 137 10.80 18.99 -2.46
N TYR A 138 9.71 18.29 -2.16
CA TYR A 138 9.73 17.21 -1.18
C TYR A 138 10.60 16.04 -1.66
N LEU A 139 10.42 15.61 -2.91
CA LEU A 139 11.19 14.52 -3.50
C LEU A 139 12.69 14.82 -3.52
N ASP A 140 13.10 16.05 -3.87
CA ASP A 140 14.52 16.42 -3.88
C ASP A 140 15.15 16.34 -2.47
N ARG A 141 14.41 16.75 -1.42
CA ARG A 141 14.85 16.59 -0.02
C ARG A 141 14.95 15.12 0.37
N LEU A 142 13.92 14.33 0.06
CA LEU A 142 13.88 12.91 0.36
C LEU A 142 15.02 12.15 -0.33
N PHE A 143 15.23 12.35 -1.63
CA PHE A 143 16.29 11.69 -2.38
C PHE A 143 17.68 12.09 -1.87
N SER A 144 17.87 13.36 -1.51
CA SER A 144 19.13 13.81 -0.91
C SER A 144 19.45 13.06 0.39
N ALA A 145 18.45 12.89 1.27
CA ALA A 145 18.65 12.13 2.52
C ALA A 145 18.83 10.63 2.28
N LEU A 146 18.15 10.05 1.29
CA LEU A 146 18.35 8.64 0.90
C LEU A 146 19.76 8.40 0.35
N ILE A 147 20.29 9.31 -0.46
CA ILE A 147 21.68 9.26 -0.95
C ILE A 147 22.65 9.26 0.24
N GLU A 148 22.45 10.14 1.22
CA GLU A 148 23.29 10.19 2.43
C GLU A 148 23.26 8.86 3.21
N VAL A 149 22.09 8.25 3.39
CA VAL A 149 21.97 6.93 4.02
C VAL A 149 22.73 5.86 3.23
N ILE A 150 22.65 5.89 1.90
CA ILE A 150 23.37 4.95 1.03
C ILE A 150 24.88 5.16 1.12
N GLU A 151 25.35 6.40 1.16
CA GLU A 151 26.77 6.72 1.28
C GLU A 151 27.36 6.27 2.62
N VAL A 152 26.61 6.44 3.72
CA VAL A 152 27.08 6.09 5.08
C VAL A 152 26.94 4.60 5.38
N HIS A 153 25.82 3.97 5.01
CA HIS A 153 25.46 2.61 5.44
C HIS A 153 25.38 1.59 4.29
N GLY A 154 25.55 2.02 3.04
CA GLY A 154 25.49 1.18 1.86
C GLY A 154 24.07 0.81 1.43
N THR A 155 23.96 -0.18 0.55
CA THR A 155 22.68 -0.65 -0.02
C THR A 155 22.09 -1.87 0.70
N GLY A 156 22.80 -2.43 1.68
CA GLY A 156 22.37 -3.60 2.46
C GLY A 156 21.31 -3.27 3.52
N ASP A 157 21.05 -4.22 4.41
CA ASP A 157 19.97 -4.13 5.42
C ASP A 157 20.13 -2.98 6.42
N LYS A 158 21.36 -2.51 6.65
CA LYS A 158 21.64 -1.34 7.50
C LYS A 158 21.51 0.01 6.77
N GLY A 159 21.38 0.00 5.44
CA GLY A 159 21.19 1.20 4.61
C GLY A 159 19.91 1.09 3.80
N TRP A 160 19.97 1.28 2.47
CA TRP A 160 18.78 1.28 1.60
C TRP A 160 17.89 0.05 1.77
N GLY A 161 18.49 -1.14 1.92
CA GLY A 161 17.77 -2.41 2.08
C GLY A 161 16.79 -2.40 3.25
N GLY A 162 17.15 -1.72 4.34
CA GLY A 162 16.31 -1.53 5.52
C GLY A 162 15.39 -0.31 5.42
N VAL A 163 15.94 0.88 5.13
CA VAL A 163 15.18 2.14 5.23
C VAL A 163 14.10 2.30 4.15
N ARG A 164 14.19 1.61 3.01
CA ARG A 164 13.16 1.70 1.95
C ARG A 164 11.76 1.33 2.44
N TRP A 165 11.66 0.47 3.45
CA TRP A 165 10.38 0.12 4.04
C TRP A 165 9.78 1.27 4.85
N GLU A 166 10.62 2.09 5.49
CA GLU A 166 10.18 3.32 6.14
C GLU A 166 9.62 4.33 5.13
N VAL A 167 10.15 4.34 3.90
CA VAL A 167 9.61 5.14 2.79
C VAL A 167 8.29 4.57 2.28
N TYR A 168 8.21 3.26 2.06
CA TYR A 168 6.99 2.60 1.54
C TYR A 168 5.81 2.64 2.52
N ASP A 169 6.06 2.80 3.82
CA ASP A 169 5.01 2.91 4.83
C ASP A 169 4.40 4.33 4.93
N LYS A 170 4.94 5.32 4.19
CA LYS A 170 4.39 6.68 4.16
C LYS A 170 3.29 6.84 3.12
#